data_AF-A0A397SS56-F1
#
_entry.id   AF-A0A397SS56-F1
#
_cell.length_a   1.000
_cell.length_b   1.000
_cell.length_c   1.000
_cell.angle_alpha   90.00
_cell.angle_beta   90.00
_cell.angle_gamma   90.00
#
_symmetry.space_group_name_H-M   'P 1'
#
loop_
_entity.id
_entity.type
_entity.pdbx_description
1 polymer ?
#
loop_
_entity_poly.entity_id
_entity_poly.type
_entity_poly.pdbx_seq_one_letter_code
_entity_poly.pdbx_strand_id
1 'polypeptide(L)'
;MNNNYKLNYQLNKITISKNFNKMDIKEIEPTTKNIHENIFEEDLTIVINEIIDLTFEVKVNKKEAIELYQKATELENRLAQLELAYIYVREENTDNYKKAFELSKKLAEEENPNALNRLGYCYEKGIGAIINMQKAFELYKKAADLGNSHGINNLGTCYDSGMGAYVNKKKAFDLYYEAANLENDYAQYNLAAMYENGDGIKKNIVQAIYWYKKSAEQGVEEAQSKLSELLKK
;
A
#
# COMPACT_ATOMS: atom_id res chain seq x y z
N MET A 1 0.55 -27.07 -29.52
CA MET A 1 1.28 -27.54 -28.33
C MET A 1 1.12 -26.64 -27.08
N ASN A 2 0.23 -25.64 -27.05
CA ASN A 2 0.27 -24.59 -26.02
C ASN A 2 -0.80 -24.65 -24.89
N ASN A 3 -1.82 -25.51 -25.01
CA ASN A 3 -2.88 -25.60 -24.00
C ASN A 3 -2.55 -26.57 -22.84
N ASN A 4 -1.84 -27.67 -23.10
CA ASN A 4 -1.49 -28.64 -22.04
C ASN A 4 -0.44 -28.10 -21.05
N TYR A 5 0.49 -27.25 -21.48
CA TYR A 5 1.44 -26.61 -20.57
C TYR A 5 0.76 -25.60 -19.65
N LYS A 6 -0.13 -24.77 -20.20
CA LYS A 6 -0.89 -23.79 -19.41
C LYS A 6 -1.84 -24.48 -18.43
N LEU A 7 -2.46 -25.58 -18.84
CA LEU A 7 -3.34 -26.38 -17.98
C LEU A 7 -2.56 -27.14 -16.89
N ASN A 8 -1.42 -27.75 -17.21
CA ASN A 8 -0.56 -28.41 -16.21
C ASN A 8 0.06 -27.43 -15.23
N TYR A 9 0.44 -26.24 -15.69
CA TYR A 9 0.93 -25.17 -14.81
C TYR A 9 -0.16 -24.73 -13.83
N GLN A 10 -1.39 -24.53 -14.32
CA GLN A 10 -2.55 -24.20 -13.46
C GLN A 10 -2.94 -25.35 -12.52
N LEU A 11 -2.87 -26.62 -12.96
CA LEU A 11 -3.12 -27.79 -12.11
C LEU A 11 -2.05 -27.98 -11.02
N ASN A 12 -0.77 -27.71 -11.33
CA ASN A 12 0.30 -27.71 -10.34
C ASN A 12 0.13 -26.57 -9.32
N LYS A 13 -0.27 -25.36 -9.77
CA LYS A 13 -0.63 -24.24 -8.88
C LYS A 13 -1.75 -24.60 -7.90
N ILE A 14 -2.82 -25.22 -8.39
CA ILE A 14 -3.96 -25.66 -7.56
C ILE A 14 -3.54 -26.74 -6.56
N THR A 15 -2.63 -27.63 -6.95
CA THR A 15 -2.12 -28.71 -6.09
C THR A 15 -1.23 -28.17 -4.96
N ILE A 16 -0.35 -27.22 -5.26
CA ILE A 16 0.51 -26.56 -4.26
C ILE A 16 -0.35 -25.78 -3.26
N SER A 17 -1.30 -24.96 -3.75
CA SER A 17 -2.24 -24.21 -2.89
C SER A 17 -3.06 -25.12 -1.96
N LYS A 18 -3.60 -26.24 -2.47
CA LYS A 18 -4.40 -27.17 -1.65
C LYS A 18 -3.61 -27.92 -0.58
N ASN A 19 -2.31 -28.11 -0.80
CA ASN A 19 -1.45 -28.86 0.13
C ASN A 19 -0.62 -27.94 1.04
N PHE A 20 -0.58 -26.62 0.79
CA PHE A 20 0.15 -25.67 1.62
C PHE A 20 -0.32 -25.67 3.08
N ASN A 21 -1.63 -25.81 3.31
CA ASN A 21 -2.19 -25.91 4.67
C ASN A 21 -1.77 -27.19 5.42
N LYS A 22 -1.14 -28.15 4.74
CA LYS A 22 -0.59 -29.39 5.30
C LYS A 22 0.94 -29.41 5.31
N MET A 23 1.60 -28.40 4.73
CA MET A 23 3.05 -28.26 4.82
C MET A 23 3.38 -27.62 6.17
N ASP A 24 4.15 -28.31 6.99
CA ASP A 24 4.80 -27.67 8.13
C ASP A 24 5.87 -26.74 7.56
N ILE A 25 5.72 -25.43 7.73
CA ILE A 25 6.64 -24.45 7.15
C ILE A 25 8.04 -24.61 7.79
N LYS A 26 8.13 -25.22 8.97
CA LYS A 26 9.39 -25.64 9.59
C LYS A 26 10.10 -26.79 8.87
N GLU A 27 9.37 -27.62 8.10
CA GLU A 27 9.98 -28.65 7.25
C GLU A 27 10.52 -28.10 5.91
N ILE A 28 10.22 -26.83 5.59
CA ILE A 28 10.82 -26.12 4.45
C ILE A 28 12.19 -25.52 4.84
N GLU A 29 12.57 -25.53 6.13
CA GLU A 29 13.96 -25.29 6.52
C GLU A 29 14.86 -26.40 5.95
N PRO A 30 15.85 -26.09 5.08
CA PRO A 30 16.86 -27.08 4.76
C PRO A 30 17.75 -27.28 5.99
N THR A 31 17.96 -28.55 6.36
CA THR A 31 18.80 -29.02 7.49
C THR A 31 20.32 -28.80 7.26
N THR A 32 20.71 -27.70 6.62
CA THR A 32 22.11 -27.42 6.28
C THR A 32 22.67 -26.27 7.10
N LYS A 33 23.41 -26.67 8.13
CA LYS A 33 24.13 -25.90 9.14
C LYS A 33 25.20 -24.90 8.64
N ASN A 34 25.21 -24.46 7.38
CA ASN A 34 26.36 -23.70 6.83
C ASN A 34 26.10 -22.90 5.53
N ILE A 35 25.11 -22.01 5.50
CA ILE A 35 24.99 -21.01 4.42
C ILE A 35 24.65 -19.66 5.08
N HIS A 36 25.35 -18.60 4.65
CA HIS A 36 25.32 -17.25 5.24
C HIS A 36 23.89 -16.66 5.31
N GLU A 37 23.53 -16.10 6.47
CA GLU A 37 22.20 -15.54 6.82
C GLU A 37 21.63 -14.54 5.79
N ASN A 38 22.48 -13.82 5.06
CA ASN A 38 22.05 -12.79 4.12
C ASN A 38 21.57 -13.30 2.75
N ILE A 39 21.87 -14.54 2.36
CA ILE A 39 21.43 -15.08 1.06
C ILE A 39 19.97 -15.59 1.15
N PHE A 40 19.53 -16.01 2.34
CA PHE A 40 18.21 -16.62 2.52
C PHE A 40 17.06 -15.64 2.67
N GLU A 41 17.28 -14.42 3.20
CA GLU A 41 16.20 -13.44 3.27
C GLU A 41 15.71 -13.05 1.86
N GLU A 42 16.64 -12.87 0.90
CA GLU A 42 16.28 -12.60 -0.50
C GLU A 42 15.56 -13.80 -1.14
N ASP A 43 16.07 -15.03 -0.94
CA ASP A 43 15.47 -16.24 -1.51
C ASP A 43 14.10 -16.59 -0.90
N LEU A 44 13.92 -16.42 0.41
CA LEU A 44 12.63 -16.61 1.09
C LEU A 44 11.63 -15.53 0.67
N THR A 45 12.11 -14.30 0.47
CA THR A 45 11.29 -13.19 -0.05
C THR A 45 10.80 -13.47 -1.47
N ILE A 46 11.65 -14.03 -2.34
CA ILE A 46 11.26 -14.44 -3.70
C ILE A 46 10.19 -15.54 -3.64
N VAL A 47 10.39 -16.57 -2.83
CA VAL A 47 9.43 -17.68 -2.68
C VAL A 47 8.10 -17.21 -2.11
N ILE A 48 8.13 -16.32 -1.10
CA ILE A 48 6.92 -15.73 -0.51
C ILE A 48 6.21 -14.83 -1.51
N ASN A 49 6.93 -13.99 -2.27
CA ASN A 49 6.34 -13.14 -3.31
C ASN A 49 5.69 -13.99 -4.42
N GLU A 50 6.37 -15.05 -4.87
CA GLU A 50 5.83 -15.94 -5.89
C GLU A 50 4.57 -16.66 -5.35
N ILE A 51 4.56 -17.11 -4.10
CA ILE A 51 3.38 -17.72 -3.47
C ILE A 51 2.24 -16.71 -3.26
N ILE A 52 2.54 -15.46 -2.91
CA ILE A 52 1.56 -14.39 -2.73
C ILE A 52 0.95 -13.99 -4.07
N ASP A 53 1.76 -13.77 -5.10
CA ASP A 53 1.28 -13.48 -6.46
C ASP A 53 0.40 -14.62 -6.98
N LEU A 54 0.79 -15.87 -6.69
CA LEU A 54 -0.01 -17.05 -7.00
C LEU A 54 -1.35 -17.12 -6.24
N THR A 55 -1.43 -16.59 -5.02
CA THR A 55 -2.67 -16.57 -4.21
C THR A 55 -3.56 -15.36 -4.49
N PHE A 56 -3.04 -14.28 -5.07
CA PHE A 56 -3.83 -13.13 -5.54
C PHE A 56 -4.34 -13.29 -6.98
N GLU A 57 -3.58 -13.91 -7.88
CA GLU A 57 -4.01 -14.17 -9.27
C GLU A 57 -5.07 -15.29 -9.36
N VAL A 58 -4.90 -16.34 -8.55
CA VAL A 58 -5.90 -17.39 -8.39
C VAL A 58 -6.86 -16.87 -7.33
N LYS A 59 -8.16 -16.77 -7.58
CA LYS A 59 -9.18 -16.38 -6.57
C LYS A 59 -9.18 -17.32 -5.35
N VAL A 60 -8.15 -17.25 -4.51
CA VAL A 60 -8.04 -17.98 -3.24
C VAL A 60 -8.92 -17.25 -2.23
N ASN A 61 -9.54 -18.04 -1.37
CA ASN A 61 -10.41 -17.56 -0.30
C ASN A 61 -9.63 -16.53 0.55
N LYS A 62 -10.11 -15.28 0.60
CA LYS A 62 -9.50 -14.16 1.36
C LYS A 62 -9.07 -14.58 2.77
N LYS A 63 -9.83 -15.47 3.40
CA LYS A 63 -9.54 -16.04 4.71
C LYS A 63 -8.21 -16.82 4.74
N GLU A 64 -7.97 -17.68 3.76
CA GLU A 64 -6.75 -18.49 3.68
C GLU A 64 -5.52 -17.61 3.47
N ALA A 65 -5.61 -16.56 2.64
CA ALA A 65 -4.53 -15.59 2.46
C ALA A 65 -4.17 -14.87 3.77
N ILE A 66 -5.18 -14.48 4.56
CA ILE A 66 -4.96 -13.87 5.88
C ILE A 66 -4.28 -14.84 6.85
N GLU A 67 -4.69 -16.12 6.87
CA GLU A 67 -4.06 -17.14 7.70
C GLU A 67 -2.57 -17.35 7.33
N LEU A 68 -2.23 -17.26 6.03
CA LEU A 68 -0.84 -17.30 5.58
C LEU A 68 -0.03 -16.08 6.04
N TYR A 69 -0.59 -14.89 5.88
CA TYR A 69 0.04 -13.66 6.37
C TYR A 69 0.26 -13.68 7.89
N GLN A 70 -0.67 -14.26 8.65
CA GLN A 70 -0.52 -14.45 10.09
C GLN A 70 0.65 -15.37 10.42
N LYS A 71 0.74 -16.55 9.78
CA LYS A 71 1.85 -17.50 9.99
C LYS A 71 3.20 -16.88 9.61
N ALA A 72 3.27 -16.18 8.47
CA ALA A 72 4.50 -15.50 8.05
C ALA A 72 4.87 -14.34 9.01
N THR A 73 3.89 -13.66 9.59
CA THR A 73 4.10 -12.63 10.62
C THR A 73 4.69 -13.22 11.91
N GLU A 74 4.27 -14.43 12.32
CA GLU A 74 4.86 -15.16 13.46
C GLU A 74 6.33 -15.50 13.25
N LEU A 75 6.76 -15.62 11.98
CA LEU A 75 8.15 -15.80 11.56
C LEU A 75 8.88 -14.48 11.30
N GLU A 76 8.33 -13.36 11.78
CA GLU A 76 8.85 -12.01 11.62
C GLU A 76 9.00 -11.51 10.16
N ASN A 77 8.29 -12.12 9.20
CA ASN A 77 8.35 -11.67 7.81
C ASN A 77 7.78 -10.25 7.65
N ARG A 78 8.64 -9.33 7.22
CA ARG A 78 8.34 -7.89 7.13
C ARG A 78 7.22 -7.55 6.15
N LEU A 79 7.22 -8.20 4.98
CA LEU A 79 6.21 -7.96 3.94
C LEU A 79 4.84 -8.47 4.40
N ALA A 80 4.79 -9.66 4.99
CA ALA A 80 3.57 -10.21 5.56
C ALA A 80 2.99 -9.30 6.65
N GLN A 81 3.83 -8.72 7.51
CA GLN A 81 3.41 -7.75 8.51
C GLN A 81 2.81 -6.48 7.89
N LEU A 82 3.43 -5.95 6.82
CA LEU A 82 2.91 -4.78 6.09
C LEU A 82 1.55 -5.04 5.44
N GLU A 83 1.43 -6.18 4.76
CA GLU A 83 0.20 -6.59 4.07
C GLU A 83 -0.91 -6.93 5.05
N LEU A 84 -0.60 -7.63 6.14
CA LEU A 84 -1.57 -7.94 7.17
C LEU A 84 -2.08 -6.66 7.85
N ALA A 85 -1.18 -5.69 8.12
CA ALA A 85 -1.58 -4.38 8.63
C ALA A 85 -2.47 -3.62 7.63
N TYR A 86 -2.20 -3.71 6.33
CA TYR A 86 -3.06 -3.14 5.28
C TYR A 86 -4.45 -3.77 5.26
N ILE A 87 -4.52 -5.09 5.26
CA ILE A 87 -5.77 -5.84 5.24
C ILE A 87 -6.61 -5.49 6.47
N TYR A 88 -5.99 -5.51 7.66
CA TYR A 88 -6.68 -5.19 8.91
C TYR A 88 -7.24 -3.76 8.97
N VAL A 89 -6.60 -2.79 8.32
CA VAL A 89 -7.14 -1.45 8.13
C VAL A 89 -8.37 -1.47 7.22
N ARG A 90 -8.34 -2.23 6.13
CA ARG A 90 -9.38 -2.24 5.08
C ARG A 90 -10.62 -3.06 5.40
N GLU A 91 -10.52 -4.05 6.28
CA GLU A 91 -11.66 -4.91 6.63
C GLU A 91 -12.69 -4.21 7.52
N GLU A 92 -12.43 -2.97 7.95
CA GLU A 92 -13.28 -2.18 8.85
C GLU A 92 -13.72 -2.94 10.12
N ASN A 93 -12.95 -3.95 10.50
CA ASN A 93 -13.19 -4.77 11.67
C ASN A 93 -12.40 -4.19 12.85
N THR A 94 -13.12 -3.66 13.83
CA THR A 94 -12.55 -3.03 15.03
C THR A 94 -11.62 -3.95 15.81
N ASP A 95 -11.83 -5.26 15.76
CA ASP A 95 -10.96 -6.24 16.43
C ASP A 95 -9.56 -6.30 15.80
N ASN A 96 -9.48 -6.02 14.50
CA ASN A 96 -8.24 -6.03 13.74
C ASN A 96 -7.49 -4.69 13.80
N TYR A 97 -8.15 -3.59 14.16
CA TYR A 97 -7.54 -2.26 14.23
C TYR A 97 -6.36 -2.18 15.20
N LYS A 98 -6.47 -2.81 16.37
CA LYS A 98 -5.35 -2.88 17.33
C LYS A 98 -4.16 -3.63 16.74
N LYS A 99 -4.41 -4.74 16.04
CA LYS A 99 -3.35 -5.53 15.39
C LYS A 99 -2.67 -4.74 14.27
N ALA A 100 -3.45 -4.05 13.43
CA ALA A 100 -2.93 -3.18 12.39
C ALA A 100 -2.02 -2.09 12.98
N PHE A 101 -2.47 -1.46 14.06
CA PHE A 101 -1.72 -0.42 14.74
C PHE A 101 -0.39 -0.95 15.28
N GLU A 102 -0.39 -2.04 16.03
CA GLU A 102 0.84 -2.61 16.60
C GLU A 102 1.83 -3.08 15.52
N LEU A 103 1.36 -3.73 14.45
CA LEU A 103 2.22 -4.13 13.33
C LEU A 103 2.84 -2.93 12.63
N SER A 104 2.03 -1.90 12.33
CA SER A 104 2.51 -0.66 11.71
C SER A 104 3.51 0.05 12.61
N LYS A 105 3.26 0.05 13.93
CA LYS A 105 4.14 0.66 14.91
C LYS A 105 5.49 -0.05 15.00
N LYS A 106 5.51 -1.39 15.12
CA LYS A 106 6.75 -2.19 15.13
C LYS A 106 7.62 -1.87 13.92
N LEU A 107 7.04 -1.91 12.72
CA LEU A 107 7.77 -1.66 11.48
C LEU A 107 8.17 -0.18 11.28
N ALA A 108 7.40 0.75 11.84
CA ALA A 108 7.74 2.17 11.81
C ALA A 108 8.95 2.52 12.71
N GLU A 109 9.15 1.77 13.80
CA GLU A 109 10.34 1.89 14.65
C GLU A 109 11.63 1.49 13.90
N GLU A 110 11.52 0.61 12.90
CA GLU A 110 12.58 0.25 11.95
C GLU A 110 12.67 1.18 10.73
N GLU A 111 12.00 2.34 10.80
CA GLU A 111 11.94 3.35 9.73
C GLU A 111 11.38 2.82 8.40
N ASN A 112 10.51 1.79 8.42
CA ASN A 112 9.87 1.35 7.18
C ASN A 112 8.93 2.45 6.64
N PRO A 113 9.14 2.96 5.40
CA PRO A 113 8.34 4.05 4.84
C PRO A 113 6.85 3.74 4.71
N ASN A 114 6.50 2.50 4.33
CA ASN A 114 5.10 2.07 4.19
C ASN A 114 4.43 1.97 5.56
N ALA A 115 5.13 1.46 6.57
CA ALA A 115 4.61 1.36 7.93
C ALA A 115 4.47 2.74 8.59
N LEU A 116 5.41 3.65 8.36
CA LEU A 116 5.32 5.04 8.82
C LEU A 116 4.06 5.72 8.26
N ASN A 117 3.84 5.60 6.95
CA ASN A 117 2.62 6.10 6.32
C ASN A 117 1.36 5.45 6.91
N ARG A 118 1.37 4.12 7.09
CA ARG A 118 0.23 3.39 7.67
C ARG A 118 -0.06 3.79 9.12
N LEU A 119 0.97 3.95 9.94
CA LEU A 119 0.84 4.41 11.32
C LEU A 119 0.31 5.85 11.37
N GLY A 120 0.75 6.70 10.45
CA GLY A 120 0.18 8.04 10.26
C GLY A 120 -1.32 7.99 9.99
N TYR A 121 -1.75 7.12 9.07
CA TYR A 121 -3.16 6.88 8.77
C TYR A 121 -3.94 6.35 9.96
N CYS A 122 -3.33 5.46 10.76
CA CYS A 122 -3.96 4.98 11.99
C CYS A 122 -4.23 6.12 12.98
N TYR A 123 -3.30 7.06 13.16
CA TYR A 123 -3.51 8.23 13.99
C TYR A 123 -4.49 9.23 13.38
N GLU A 124 -4.55 9.38 12.06
CA GLU A 124 -5.52 10.25 11.40
C GLU A 124 -6.96 9.75 11.60
N LYS A 125 -7.18 8.44 11.43
CA LYS A 125 -8.52 7.82 11.46
C LYS A 125 -8.93 7.24 12.81
N GLY A 126 -8.01 7.16 13.77
CA GLY A 126 -8.26 6.53 15.06
C GLY A 126 -8.30 5.00 15.01
N ILE A 127 -7.53 4.39 14.11
CA ILE A 127 -7.46 2.93 13.94
C ILE A 127 -6.47 2.38 14.96
N GLY A 128 -6.99 1.74 16.01
CA GLY A 128 -6.17 1.13 17.07
C GLY A 128 -5.51 2.15 18.00
N ALA A 129 -5.73 3.45 17.78
CA ALA A 129 -5.24 4.55 18.59
C ALA A 129 -6.27 5.69 18.65
N ILE A 130 -6.09 6.61 19.61
CA ILE A 130 -6.86 7.86 19.63
C ILE A 130 -6.38 8.76 18.49
N ILE A 131 -7.33 9.45 17.83
CA ILE A 131 -7.04 10.39 16.75
C ILE A 131 -5.99 11.41 17.20
N ASN A 132 -4.94 11.58 16.39
CA ASN A 132 -3.90 12.56 16.62
C ASN A 132 -3.31 13.08 15.30
N MET A 133 -3.85 14.20 14.83
CA MET A 133 -3.44 14.81 13.56
C MET A 133 -2.00 15.29 13.54
N GLN A 134 -1.45 15.72 14.69
CA GLN A 134 -0.07 16.16 14.79
C GLN A 134 0.91 14.99 14.60
N LYS A 135 0.64 13.85 15.26
CA LYS A 135 1.42 12.63 15.05
C LYS A 135 1.28 12.08 13.64
N ALA A 136 0.07 12.11 13.06
CA ALA A 136 -0.15 11.71 11.68
C ALA A 136 0.72 12.55 10.73
N PHE A 137 0.70 13.87 10.88
CA PHE A 137 1.54 14.79 10.11
C PHE A 137 3.04 14.46 10.21
N GLU A 138 3.56 14.26 11.42
CA GLU A 138 4.97 13.94 11.65
C GLU A 138 5.38 12.61 10.99
N LEU A 139 4.52 11.59 11.06
CA LEU A 139 4.74 10.29 10.45
C LEU A 139 4.67 10.33 8.92
N TYR A 140 3.68 11.04 8.36
CA TYR A 140 3.60 11.26 6.91
C TYR A 140 4.82 12.02 6.41
N LYS A 141 5.28 13.03 7.16
CA LYS A 141 6.52 13.73 6.84
C LYS A 141 7.72 12.79 6.85
N LYS A 142 7.88 11.95 7.87
CA LYS A 142 8.99 10.98 7.92
C LYS A 142 8.91 9.97 6.77
N ALA A 143 7.72 9.48 6.44
CA ALA A 143 7.52 8.59 5.29
C ALA A 143 7.85 9.27 3.96
N ALA A 144 7.48 10.55 3.81
CA ALA A 144 7.79 11.36 2.63
C ALA A 144 9.29 11.62 2.49
N ASP A 145 9.97 11.95 3.58
CA ASP A 145 11.43 12.15 3.62
C ASP A 145 12.19 10.86 3.21
N LEU A 146 11.55 9.68 3.32
CA LEU A 146 12.06 8.37 2.88
C LEU A 146 11.55 7.95 1.48
N GLY A 147 10.89 8.84 0.74
CA GLY A 147 10.43 8.59 -0.63
C GLY A 147 9.13 7.80 -0.76
N ASN A 148 8.35 7.64 0.31
CA ASN A 148 7.06 6.95 0.22
C ASN A 148 6.03 7.79 -0.56
N SER A 149 5.59 7.35 -1.73
CA SER A 149 4.67 8.13 -2.56
C SER A 149 3.32 8.41 -1.88
N HIS A 150 2.77 7.46 -1.12
CA HIS A 150 1.57 7.67 -0.31
C HIS A 150 1.81 8.64 0.85
N GLY A 151 2.97 8.57 1.51
CA GLY A 151 3.38 9.51 2.55
C GLY A 151 3.54 10.93 2.02
N ILE A 152 4.16 11.10 0.84
CA ILE A 152 4.27 12.38 0.14
C ILE A 152 2.87 12.94 -0.17
N ASN A 153 1.98 12.11 -0.74
CA ASN A 153 0.59 12.50 -0.99
C ASN A 153 -0.13 12.94 0.29
N ASN A 154 -0.04 12.13 1.35
CA ASN A 154 -0.72 12.41 2.62
C ASN A 154 -0.18 13.67 3.31
N LEU A 155 1.14 13.92 3.19
CA LEU A 155 1.73 15.19 3.62
C LEU A 155 1.20 16.37 2.79
N GLY A 156 0.99 16.16 1.48
CA GLY A 156 0.29 17.11 0.62
C GLY A 156 -1.11 17.43 1.15
N THR A 157 -1.90 16.40 1.49
CA THR A 157 -3.23 16.53 2.09
C THR A 157 -3.20 17.28 3.42
N CYS A 158 -2.20 17.03 4.26
CA CYS A 158 -2.01 17.78 5.51
C CYS A 158 -1.84 19.28 5.26
N TYR A 159 -1.00 19.68 4.30
CA TYR A 159 -0.86 21.09 3.93
C TYR A 159 -2.08 21.65 3.19
N ASP A 160 -2.79 20.83 2.44
CA ASP A 160 -3.97 21.28 1.70
C ASP A 160 -5.15 21.61 2.63
N SER A 161 -5.36 20.76 3.63
CA SER A 161 -6.51 20.80 4.55
C SER A 161 -6.18 21.36 5.94
N GLY A 162 -4.90 21.58 6.25
CA GLY A 162 -4.46 22.06 7.56
C GLY A 162 -4.47 20.99 8.66
N MET A 163 -4.23 19.72 8.31
CA MET A 163 -4.21 18.61 9.28
C MET A 163 -2.83 18.48 9.91
N GLY A 164 -2.69 18.86 11.19
CA GLY A 164 -1.40 18.83 11.90
C GLY A 164 -0.38 19.86 11.39
N ALA A 165 -0.80 20.76 10.50
CA ALA A 165 0.00 21.86 9.97
C ALA A 165 -0.91 23.02 9.56
N TYR A 166 -0.35 24.21 9.36
CA TYR A 166 -1.07 25.31 8.74
C TYR A 166 -1.30 25.04 7.24
N VAL A 167 -2.44 25.51 6.72
CA VAL A 167 -2.76 25.41 5.29
C VAL A 167 -1.67 26.08 4.45
N ASN A 168 -1.15 25.36 3.46
CA ASN A 168 -0.21 25.86 2.48
C ASN A 168 -0.45 25.17 1.13
N LYS A 169 -1.31 25.79 0.30
CA LYS A 169 -1.68 25.25 -1.02
C LYS A 169 -0.49 25.08 -1.96
N LYS A 170 0.48 26.00 -1.94
CA LYS A 170 1.67 25.88 -2.82
C LYS A 170 2.50 24.65 -2.44
N LYS A 171 2.71 24.42 -1.15
CA LYS A 171 3.43 23.23 -0.67
C LYS A 171 2.66 21.93 -0.94
N ALA A 172 1.33 21.95 -0.78
CA ALA A 172 0.48 20.81 -1.14
C ALA A 172 0.62 20.48 -2.63
N PHE A 173 0.57 21.48 -3.51
CA PHE A 173 0.77 21.30 -4.94
C PHE A 173 2.12 20.66 -5.27
N ASP A 174 3.20 21.16 -4.68
CA ASP A 174 4.55 20.64 -4.94
C ASP A 174 4.67 19.16 -4.51
N LEU A 175 4.09 18.80 -3.35
CA LEU A 175 4.06 17.42 -2.86
C LEU A 175 3.17 16.50 -3.70
N TYR A 176 1.97 16.93 -4.09
CA TYR A 176 1.13 16.14 -4.99
C TYR A 176 1.81 15.96 -6.36
N TYR A 177 2.50 16.98 -6.87
CA TYR A 177 3.27 16.88 -8.11
C TYR A 177 4.40 15.84 -7.99
N GLU A 178 5.14 15.86 -6.90
CA GLU A 178 6.18 14.86 -6.61
C GLU A 178 5.59 13.44 -6.53
N ALA A 179 4.57 13.22 -5.69
CA ALA A 179 3.93 11.92 -5.56
C ALA A 179 3.27 11.42 -6.86
N ALA A 180 2.68 12.32 -7.65
CA ALA A 180 2.08 11.99 -8.94
C ALA A 180 3.10 11.51 -9.98
N ASN A 181 4.33 12.06 -9.95
CA ASN A 181 5.45 11.60 -10.78
C ASN A 181 6.04 10.26 -10.30
N LEU A 182 5.82 9.89 -9.04
CA LEU A 182 6.06 8.55 -8.51
C LEU A 182 4.86 7.61 -8.77
N GLU A 183 4.02 7.97 -9.73
CA GLU A 183 2.82 7.25 -10.17
C GLU A 183 1.77 7.00 -9.07
N ASN A 184 1.74 7.81 -8.00
CA ASN A 184 0.70 7.73 -7.00
C ASN A 184 -0.65 8.21 -7.57
N ASP A 185 -1.60 7.28 -7.67
CA ASP A 185 -2.93 7.45 -8.25
C ASP A 185 -3.78 8.53 -7.55
N TYR A 186 -3.79 8.57 -6.22
CA TYR A 186 -4.48 9.60 -5.44
C TYR A 186 -3.82 10.98 -5.57
N ALA A 187 -2.49 11.05 -5.62
CA ALA A 187 -1.78 12.31 -5.86
C ALA A 187 -2.05 12.87 -7.25
N GLN A 188 -2.11 12.01 -8.27
CA GLN A 188 -2.51 12.40 -9.62
C GLN A 188 -3.92 13.00 -9.63
N TYR A 189 -4.87 12.39 -8.93
CA TYR A 189 -6.21 12.94 -8.75
C TYR A 189 -6.19 14.30 -8.02
N ASN A 190 -5.49 14.41 -6.89
CA ASN A 190 -5.42 15.63 -6.09
C ASN A 190 -4.76 16.78 -6.88
N LEU A 191 -3.68 16.50 -7.59
CA LEU A 191 -3.00 17.45 -8.47
C LEU A 191 -3.93 17.94 -9.59
N ALA A 192 -4.69 17.02 -10.20
CA ALA A 192 -5.66 17.35 -11.23
C ALA A 192 -6.74 18.31 -10.69
N ALA A 193 -7.27 18.05 -9.49
CA ALA A 193 -8.25 18.91 -8.83
C ALA A 193 -7.69 20.31 -8.57
N MET A 194 -6.43 20.43 -8.12
CA MET A 194 -5.78 21.73 -7.93
C MET A 194 -5.65 22.51 -9.24
N TYR A 195 -5.32 21.84 -10.35
CA TYR A 195 -5.30 22.46 -11.68
C TYR A 195 -6.70 22.84 -12.18
N GLU A 196 -7.73 22.05 -11.89
CA GLU A 196 -9.11 22.32 -12.26
C GLU A 196 -9.65 23.58 -11.57
N ASN A 197 -9.37 23.71 -10.27
CA ASN A 197 -9.89 24.79 -9.44
C ASN A 197 -9.00 26.04 -9.47
N GLY A 198 -7.69 25.88 -9.66
CA GLY A 198 -6.70 26.95 -9.46
C GLY A 198 -6.40 27.22 -7.99
N ASP A 199 -6.44 26.20 -7.14
CA ASP A 199 -6.25 26.34 -5.69
C ASP A 199 -4.76 26.52 -5.37
N GLY A 200 -4.32 27.77 -5.18
CA GLY A 200 -2.92 28.10 -4.89
C GLY A 200 -1.98 28.07 -6.11
N ILE A 201 -2.52 27.80 -7.30
CA ILE A 201 -1.83 27.83 -8.59
C ILE A 201 -2.77 28.34 -9.69
N LYS A 202 -2.22 28.70 -10.86
CA LYS A 202 -3.07 29.13 -11.98
C LYS A 202 -3.87 27.95 -12.52
N LYS A 203 -5.19 28.09 -12.55
CA LYS A 203 -6.12 27.14 -13.19
C LYS A 203 -5.64 26.73 -14.58
N ASN A 204 -5.63 25.42 -14.85
CA ASN A 204 -5.22 24.84 -16.12
C ASN A 204 -6.00 23.54 -16.40
N ILE A 205 -7.09 23.65 -17.15
CA ILE A 205 -7.96 22.50 -17.47
C ILE A 205 -7.23 21.42 -18.29
N VAL A 206 -6.29 21.80 -19.16
CA VAL A 206 -5.52 20.82 -19.95
C VAL A 206 -4.67 19.92 -19.04
N GLN A 207 -4.02 20.51 -18.03
CA GLN A 207 -3.27 19.76 -17.03
C GLN A 207 -4.20 18.94 -16.13
N ALA A 208 -5.36 19.47 -15.74
CA ALA A 208 -6.34 18.71 -14.97
C ALA A 208 -6.79 17.44 -15.72
N ILE A 209 -7.18 17.55 -16.99
CA ILE A 209 -7.57 16.40 -17.83
C ILE A 209 -6.43 15.39 -17.94
N TYR A 210 -5.19 15.85 -18.15
CA TYR A 210 -4.02 14.96 -18.23
C TYR A 210 -3.85 14.12 -16.96
N TRP A 211 -3.87 14.75 -15.79
CA TRP A 211 -3.64 14.06 -14.52
C TRP A 211 -4.85 13.22 -14.07
N TYR A 212 -6.09 13.68 -14.28
CA TYR A 212 -7.27 12.85 -14.06
C TYR A 212 -7.25 11.61 -14.93
N LYS A 213 -6.82 11.71 -16.20
CA LYS A 213 -6.68 10.55 -17.08
C LYS A 213 -5.69 9.53 -16.53
N LYS A 214 -4.49 9.95 -16.12
CA LYS A 214 -3.50 9.03 -15.52
C LYS A 214 -4.06 8.32 -14.27
N SER A 215 -4.69 9.06 -13.36
CA SER A 215 -5.32 8.50 -12.15
C SER A 215 -6.46 7.52 -12.49
N ALA A 216 -7.30 7.87 -13.46
CA ALA A 216 -8.41 7.05 -13.93
C ALA A 216 -7.97 5.72 -14.56
N GLU A 217 -6.86 5.72 -15.30
CA GLU A 217 -6.24 4.52 -15.89
C GLU A 217 -5.71 3.55 -14.82
N GLN A 218 -5.41 4.05 -13.61
CA GLN A 218 -5.03 3.25 -12.43
C GLN A 218 -6.24 2.77 -11.61
N GLY A 219 -7.46 3.17 -11.99
CA GLY A 219 -8.70 2.67 -11.39
C GLY A 219 -9.36 3.58 -10.35
N VAL A 220 -8.90 4.83 -10.18
CA VAL A 220 -9.55 5.79 -9.28
C VAL A 220 -10.89 6.23 -9.88
N GLU A 221 -12.00 5.81 -9.29
CA GLU A 221 -13.36 6.04 -9.79
C GLU A 221 -13.75 7.53 -9.79
N GLU A 222 -13.29 8.28 -8.80
CA GLU A 222 -13.50 9.73 -8.72
C GLU A 222 -12.80 10.44 -9.89
N ALA A 223 -11.60 9.99 -10.27
CA ALA A 223 -10.87 10.52 -11.41
C ALA A 223 -11.58 10.21 -12.73
N GLN A 224 -12.11 8.99 -12.89
CA GLN A 224 -12.92 8.60 -14.06
C GLN A 224 -14.18 9.46 -14.20
N SER A 225 -14.85 9.72 -13.07
CA SER A 225 -16.04 10.55 -13.00
C SER A 225 -15.73 12.00 -13.38
N LYS A 226 -14.66 12.57 -12.82
CA LYS A 226 -14.18 13.92 -13.12
C LYS A 226 -13.73 14.09 -14.57
N LEU A 227 -12.97 13.14 -15.10
CA LEU A 227 -12.58 13.13 -16.49
C LEU A 227 -13.80 13.11 -17.42
N SER A 228 -14.79 12.27 -17.11
CA SER A 228 -16.04 12.19 -17.87
C SER A 228 -16.85 13.48 -17.83
N GLU A 229 -16.85 14.20 -16.71
CA GLU A 229 -17.50 15.51 -16.58
C GLU A 229 -16.81 16.57 -17.45
N LEU A 230 -15.48 16.63 -17.40
CA LEU A 230 -14.68 17.64 -18.12
C LEU A 230 -14.70 17.44 -19.64
N LEU A 231 -14.78 16.19 -20.12
CA LEU A 231 -14.84 15.89 -21.56
C LEU A 231 -16.22 16.11 -22.19
N LYS A 232 -17.26 16.33 -21.38
CA LYS A 232 -18.63 16.62 -21.85
C LYS A 232 -18.94 18.11 -21.99
N LYS A 233 -18.08 18.98 -21.46
CA LYS A 233 -18.21 20.44 -21.50
C LYS A 233 -17.46 21.01 -22.70
#